data_AF-A0A4Y7T7C3-F1
#
_entry.id   AF-A0A4Y7T7C3-F1
#
_cell.length_a   1.000
_cell.length_b   1.000
_cell.length_c   1.000
_cell.angle_alpha   90.00
_cell.angle_beta   90.00
_cell.angle_gamma   90.00
#
_symmetry.space_group_name_H-M   'P 1'
#
loop_
_entity.id
_entity.type
_entity.pdbx_description
1 polymer ?
#
loop_
_entity_poly.entity_id
_entity_poly.type
_entity_poly.pdbx_seq_one_letter_code
_entity_poly.pdbx_strand_id
1 'polypeptide(L)'
;MATTSVIPAGYTFLNPDTMITVKGKELVEELKKKADGRDPDAFDMYLYNDFFGYAIMDLLETSLISLNSKVAKKSLDEAYSLLEALTVFMDFEAVWTQIDDGDQVKVTNKVYGALAVAVLRGLKKAGRLDKQSFPSLGSLLEGMASLGETLEGSGCKSAYIPVARGIARRLFKDKSKADFELEQKWREEWFKNIKDKEEKKFMAPAMESIAKDKKEDRWYMKGDVANEDARNSSLSLGPVYKEYKTFLSDVPKYPMKGPSWDIADWTPAEKKAFSFDGMTNSDDY
;
A
#
# COMPACT_ATOMS: atom_id res chain seq x y z
N MET A 1 10.44 -35.20 -10.69
CA MET A 1 11.10 -34.02 -11.28
C MET A 1 10.49 -32.80 -10.61
N ALA A 2 11.29 -31.94 -9.98
CA ALA A 2 10.75 -30.69 -9.43
C ALA A 2 10.28 -29.85 -10.61
N THR A 3 8.97 -29.65 -10.74
CA THR A 3 8.41 -28.74 -11.73
C THR A 3 8.94 -27.35 -11.43
N THR A 4 9.75 -26.80 -12.33
CA THR A 4 10.19 -25.41 -12.27
C THR A 4 8.93 -24.54 -12.23
N SER A 5 8.78 -23.74 -11.17
CA SER A 5 7.66 -22.81 -11.02
C SER A 5 7.56 -21.92 -12.26
N VAL A 6 6.34 -21.70 -12.76
CA VAL A 6 6.10 -20.73 -13.83
C VAL A 6 6.08 -19.30 -13.30
N ILE A 7 5.88 -19.11 -11.99
CA ILE A 7 5.91 -17.80 -11.33
C ILE A 7 7.37 -17.31 -11.32
N PRO A 8 7.64 -16.05 -11.72
CA PRO A 8 8.98 -15.48 -11.66
C PRO A 8 9.59 -15.58 -10.25
N ALA A 9 10.85 -16.00 -10.17
CA ALA A 9 11.56 -16.12 -8.90
C ALA A 9 11.56 -14.80 -8.12
N GLY A 10 11.27 -14.89 -6.82
CA GLY A 10 11.17 -13.71 -5.95
C GLY A 10 9.81 -13.00 -5.97
N TYR A 11 8.82 -13.53 -6.69
CA TYR A 11 7.46 -12.99 -6.76
C TYR A 11 6.41 -14.00 -6.30
N THR A 12 5.25 -13.49 -5.90
CA THR A 12 4.08 -14.24 -5.47
C THR A 12 2.82 -13.39 -5.68
N PHE A 13 1.69 -13.86 -5.15
CA PHE A 13 0.45 -13.11 -5.12
C PHE A 13 -0.04 -12.95 -3.68
N LEU A 14 -0.62 -11.79 -3.40
CA LEU A 14 -1.36 -11.53 -2.18
C LEU A 14 -2.83 -11.97 -2.31
N ASN A 15 -3.40 -11.74 -3.50
CA ASN A 15 -4.74 -12.15 -3.88
C ASN A 15 -4.76 -12.39 -5.40
N PRO A 16 -5.86 -12.90 -5.96
CA PRO A 16 -5.95 -13.22 -7.37
C PRO A 16 -5.65 -12.08 -8.32
N ASP A 17 -5.69 -10.80 -7.91
CA ASP A 17 -5.40 -9.63 -8.76
C ASP A 17 -4.00 -9.05 -8.53
N THR A 18 -3.46 -9.19 -7.32
CA THR A 18 -2.27 -8.47 -6.84
C THR A 18 -1.04 -9.37 -6.82
N MET A 19 -0.23 -9.27 -7.88
CA MET A 19 1.13 -9.80 -7.88
C MET A 19 2.06 -8.87 -7.10
N ILE A 20 2.99 -9.44 -6.36
CA ILE A 20 3.91 -8.69 -5.49
C ILE A 20 5.24 -9.42 -5.37
N THR A 21 6.32 -8.72 -5.01
CA THR A 21 7.55 -9.39 -4.57
C THR A 21 7.29 -10.19 -3.29
N VAL A 22 8.00 -11.30 -3.09
CA VAL A 22 7.93 -12.09 -1.83
C VAL A 22 8.23 -11.20 -0.62
N LYS A 23 9.28 -10.37 -0.74
CA LYS A 23 9.62 -9.37 0.29
C LYS A 23 8.51 -8.34 0.51
N GLY A 24 7.85 -7.88 -0.56
CA GLY A 24 6.70 -6.99 -0.44
C GLY A 24 5.56 -7.64 0.34
N LYS A 25 5.25 -8.91 0.07
CA LYS A 25 4.24 -9.68 0.83
C LYS A 25 4.59 -9.79 2.30
N GLU A 26 5.83 -10.15 2.63
CA GLU A 26 6.31 -10.23 4.03
C GLU A 26 6.16 -8.88 4.75
N LEU A 27 6.46 -7.77 4.07
CA LEU A 27 6.30 -6.42 4.63
C LEU A 27 4.81 -6.06 4.83
N VAL A 28 3.90 -6.45 3.92
CA VAL A 28 2.46 -6.27 4.12
C VAL A 28 1.99 -7.04 5.35
N GLU A 29 2.38 -8.30 5.48
CA GLU A 29 2.02 -9.14 6.63
C GLU A 29 2.56 -8.58 7.95
N GLU A 30 3.78 -8.06 7.95
CA GLU A 30 4.36 -7.38 9.11
C GLU A 30 3.57 -6.11 9.49
N LEU A 31 3.22 -5.28 8.50
CA LEU A 31 2.43 -4.06 8.75
C LEU A 31 1.03 -4.36 9.25
N LYS A 32 0.36 -5.38 8.68
CA LYS A 32 -0.96 -5.83 9.15
C LYS A 32 -0.91 -6.32 10.59
N LYS A 33 0.08 -7.15 10.93
CA LYS A 33 0.26 -7.60 12.32
C LYS A 33 0.47 -6.44 13.29
N LYS A 34 1.20 -5.40 12.87
CA LYS A 34 1.37 -4.17 13.67
C LYS A 34 0.06 -3.37 13.77
N ALA A 35 -0.75 -3.34 12.72
CA ALA A 35 -2.07 -2.73 12.74
C ALA A 35 -3.00 -3.46 13.72
N ASP A 36 -3.04 -4.80 13.70
CA ASP A 36 -3.83 -5.61 14.64
C ASP A 36 -3.47 -5.28 16.11
N GLY A 37 -2.18 -5.09 16.41
CA GLY A 37 -1.71 -4.69 17.75
C GLY A 37 -2.12 -3.27 18.17
N ARG A 38 -2.61 -2.45 17.24
CA ARG A 38 -3.05 -1.06 17.44
C ARG A 38 -4.56 -0.90 17.39
N ASP A 39 -5.31 -1.94 17.01
CA ASP A 39 -6.76 -1.88 16.87
C ASP A 39 -7.44 -2.06 18.24
N PRO A 40 -8.13 -1.04 18.79
CA PRO A 40 -8.85 -1.16 20.06
C PRO A 40 -9.89 -2.28 20.06
N ASP A 41 -10.54 -2.53 18.92
CA ASP A 41 -11.58 -3.56 18.80
C ASP A 41 -10.98 -4.97 18.99
N ALA A 42 -9.73 -5.18 18.56
CA ALA A 42 -9.00 -6.44 18.80
C ALA A 42 -8.69 -6.70 20.29
N PHE A 43 -8.87 -5.70 21.16
CA PHE A 43 -8.65 -5.79 22.60
C PHE A 43 -9.91 -5.53 23.44
N ASP A 44 -11.09 -5.46 22.84
CA ASP A 44 -12.35 -5.12 23.52
C ASP A 44 -12.26 -3.78 24.29
N MET A 45 -11.65 -2.78 23.66
CA MET A 45 -11.38 -1.47 24.26
C MET A 45 -11.96 -0.32 23.42
N TYR A 46 -12.23 0.80 24.09
CA TYR A 46 -12.50 2.08 23.42
C TYR A 46 -11.60 3.18 23.98
N LEU A 47 -10.92 3.94 23.12
CA LEU A 47 -10.03 5.03 23.53
C LEU A 47 -10.58 6.40 23.14
N TYR A 48 -10.63 6.67 21.84
CA TYR A 48 -11.27 7.81 21.19
C TYR A 48 -11.42 7.49 19.69
N ASN A 49 -12.37 8.16 19.02
CA ASN A 49 -12.83 7.82 17.65
C ASN A 49 -11.68 7.58 16.65
N ASP A 50 -10.68 8.45 16.65
CA ASP A 50 -9.64 8.45 15.62
C ASP A 50 -8.36 7.73 16.05
N PHE A 51 -8.35 7.09 17.23
CA PHE A 51 -7.13 6.45 17.76
C PHE A 51 -6.51 5.49 16.76
N PHE A 52 -7.32 4.59 16.19
CA PHE A 52 -6.80 3.59 15.24
C PHE A 52 -6.30 4.23 13.95
N GLY A 53 -7.02 5.22 13.40
CA GLY A 53 -6.58 5.98 12.24
C GLY A 53 -5.22 6.67 12.45
N TYR A 54 -5.01 7.28 13.62
CA TYR A 54 -3.73 7.87 14.00
C TYR A 54 -2.63 6.82 14.23
N ALA A 55 -2.98 5.66 14.78
CA ALA A 55 -2.03 4.56 14.96
C ALA A 55 -1.56 3.97 13.62
N ILE A 56 -2.44 3.92 12.60
CA ILE A 56 -2.06 3.58 11.23
C ILE A 56 -1.18 4.67 10.61
N MET A 57 -1.47 5.95 10.85
CA MET A 57 -0.61 7.06 10.38
C MET A 57 0.82 6.97 10.91
N ASP A 58 1.03 6.54 12.16
CA ASP A 58 2.37 6.28 12.72
C ASP A 58 3.13 5.18 11.95
N LEU A 59 2.43 4.10 11.56
CA LEU A 59 2.99 3.04 10.72
C LEU A 59 3.32 3.53 9.30
N LEU A 60 2.45 4.36 8.72
CA LEU A 60 2.71 4.98 7.42
C LEU A 60 3.91 5.92 7.48
N GLU A 61 4.01 6.77 8.50
CA GLU A 61 5.16 7.66 8.69
C GLU A 61 6.48 6.88 8.74
N THR A 62 6.53 5.86 9.60
CA THR A 62 7.73 5.02 9.76
C THR A 62 8.12 4.35 8.43
N SER A 63 7.12 3.87 7.68
CA SER A 63 7.31 3.23 6.37
C SER A 63 7.79 4.22 5.30
N LEU A 64 7.23 5.44 5.28
CA LEU A 64 7.62 6.51 4.35
C LEU A 64 9.05 7.02 4.63
N ILE A 65 9.45 7.12 5.90
CA ILE A 65 10.83 7.45 6.30
C ILE A 65 11.79 6.36 5.81
N SER A 66 11.42 5.08 6.01
CA SER A 66 12.21 3.95 5.52
C SER A 66 12.34 3.98 3.99
N LEU A 67 11.23 4.22 3.28
CA LEU A 67 11.21 4.32 1.82
C LEU A 67 12.10 5.46 1.32
N ASN A 68 12.01 6.64 1.92
CA ASN A 68 12.89 7.76 1.60
C ASN A 68 14.37 7.41 1.82
N SER A 69 14.69 6.69 2.90
CA SER A 69 16.05 6.21 3.17
C SER A 69 16.55 5.26 2.06
N LYS A 70 15.70 4.35 1.56
CA LYS A 70 16.05 3.45 0.44
C LYS A 70 16.25 4.22 -0.86
N VAL A 71 15.40 5.19 -1.15
CA VAL A 71 15.53 6.08 -2.32
C VAL A 71 16.82 6.88 -2.26
N ALA A 72 17.13 7.50 -1.11
CA ALA A 72 18.36 8.28 -0.91
C ALA A 72 19.63 7.43 -1.10
N LYS A 73 19.61 6.18 -0.62
CA LYS A 73 20.70 5.21 -0.79
C LYS A 73 20.75 4.56 -2.17
N LYS A 74 19.80 4.86 -3.06
CA LYS A 74 19.64 4.22 -4.38
C LYS A 74 19.47 2.70 -4.31
N SER A 75 18.95 2.20 -3.19
CA SER A 75 18.60 0.78 -2.99
C SER A 75 17.25 0.50 -3.67
N LEU A 76 17.19 0.63 -5.00
CA LEU A 76 15.94 0.68 -5.75
C LEU A 76 15.08 -0.58 -5.63
N ASP A 77 15.68 -1.76 -5.54
CA ASP A 77 14.94 -3.02 -5.41
C ASP A 77 14.26 -3.13 -4.04
N GLU A 78 14.96 -2.67 -2.99
CA GLU A 78 14.38 -2.60 -1.65
C GLU A 78 13.30 -1.51 -1.56
N ALA A 79 13.53 -0.37 -2.22
CA ALA A 79 12.55 0.71 -2.30
C ALA A 79 11.29 0.25 -3.06
N TYR A 80 11.45 -0.55 -4.11
CA TYR A 80 10.36 -1.11 -4.89
C TYR A 80 9.52 -2.07 -4.04
N SER A 81 10.12 -3.08 -3.41
CA SER A 81 9.39 -4.01 -2.53
C SER A 81 8.65 -3.29 -1.39
N LEU A 82 9.27 -2.26 -0.80
CA LEU A 82 8.62 -1.46 0.24
C LEU A 82 7.49 -0.59 -0.31
N LEU A 83 7.64 -0.03 -1.52
CA LEU A 83 6.59 0.73 -2.19
C LEU A 83 5.38 -0.15 -2.52
N GLU A 84 5.60 -1.38 -3.00
CA GLU A 84 4.51 -2.35 -3.18
C GLU A 84 3.76 -2.59 -1.89
N ALA A 85 4.50 -2.92 -0.83
CA ALA A 85 3.92 -3.23 0.47
C ALA A 85 3.12 -2.05 1.02
N LEU A 86 3.67 -0.84 0.94
CA LEU A 86 3.03 0.37 1.44
C LEU A 86 1.77 0.72 0.63
N THR A 87 1.81 0.59 -0.69
CA THR A 87 0.65 0.85 -1.57
C THR A 87 -0.51 -0.07 -1.21
N VAL A 88 -0.21 -1.35 -1.03
CA VAL A 88 -1.19 -2.36 -0.64
C VAL A 88 -1.71 -2.10 0.76
N PHE A 89 -0.83 -1.85 1.73
CA PHE A 89 -1.21 -1.60 3.11
C PHE A 89 -2.09 -0.37 3.28
N MET A 90 -1.81 0.73 2.56
CA MET A 90 -2.63 1.94 2.58
C MET A 90 -4.05 1.73 2.05
N ASP A 91 -4.25 0.76 1.16
CA ASP A 91 -5.57 0.36 0.65
C ASP A 91 -6.29 -0.59 1.62
N PHE A 92 -5.57 -1.54 2.22
CA PHE A 92 -6.13 -2.44 3.24
C PHE A 92 -6.58 -1.70 4.50
N GLU A 93 -5.73 -0.83 5.06
CA GLU A 93 -6.00 -0.11 6.30
C GLU A 93 -6.51 1.32 6.04
N ALA A 94 -7.49 1.48 5.16
CA ALA A 94 -7.95 2.80 4.68
C ALA A 94 -8.47 3.77 5.76
N VAL A 95 -8.61 3.32 7.02
CA VAL A 95 -9.01 4.14 8.18
C VAL A 95 -8.09 5.34 8.42
N TRP A 96 -6.82 5.30 8.00
CA TRP A 96 -5.92 6.46 8.09
C TRP A 96 -6.43 7.70 7.34
N THR A 97 -7.34 7.51 6.38
CA THR A 97 -7.96 8.61 5.61
C THR A 97 -9.12 9.28 6.34
N GLN A 98 -9.55 8.74 7.48
CA GLN A 98 -10.75 9.13 8.20
C GLN A 98 -10.47 9.90 9.50
N ILE A 99 -9.21 10.20 9.79
CA ILE A 99 -8.83 11.04 10.94
C ILE A 99 -9.34 12.48 10.76
N ASP A 100 -9.57 13.18 11.87
CA ASP A 100 -9.99 14.57 11.89
C ASP A 100 -8.92 15.56 11.39
N ASP A 101 -7.64 15.19 11.40
CA ASP A 101 -6.55 15.93 10.73
C ASP A 101 -6.44 15.59 9.23
N GLY A 102 -7.37 16.16 8.45
CA GLY A 102 -7.37 16.02 7.00
C GLY A 102 -6.16 16.65 6.28
N ASP A 103 -5.40 17.54 6.93
CA ASP A 103 -4.19 18.09 6.35
C ASP A 103 -3.02 17.10 6.49
N GLN A 104 -2.95 16.35 7.59
CA GLN A 104 -2.02 15.23 7.73
C GLN A 104 -2.25 14.19 6.62
N VAL A 105 -3.51 13.84 6.33
CA VAL A 105 -3.88 12.92 5.22
C VAL A 105 -3.33 13.44 3.89
N LYS A 106 -3.49 14.74 3.60
CA LYS A 106 -3.01 15.36 2.35
C LYS A 106 -1.48 15.33 2.24
N VAL A 107 -0.76 15.69 3.29
CA VAL A 107 0.72 15.69 3.24
C VAL A 107 1.28 14.27 3.17
N THR A 108 0.65 13.30 3.83
CA THR A 108 0.99 11.87 3.75
C THR A 108 0.80 11.34 2.32
N ASN A 109 -0.35 11.62 1.69
CA ASN A 109 -0.59 11.25 0.29
C ASN A 109 0.44 11.89 -0.66
N LYS A 110 0.73 13.18 -0.45
CA LYS A 110 1.69 13.93 -1.27
C LYS A 110 3.10 13.35 -1.18
N VAL A 111 3.59 13.03 0.02
CA VAL A 111 4.92 12.43 0.19
C VAL A 111 4.99 11.00 -0.33
N TYR A 112 3.94 10.20 -0.15
CA TYR A 112 3.80 8.89 -0.78
C TYR A 112 3.96 9.00 -2.30
N GLY A 113 3.18 9.88 -2.94
CA GLY A 113 3.23 10.08 -4.39
C GLY A 113 4.61 10.53 -4.89
N ALA A 114 5.26 11.46 -4.19
CA ALA A 114 6.60 11.92 -4.54
C ALA A 114 7.67 10.82 -4.39
N LEU A 115 7.58 9.99 -3.35
CA LEU A 115 8.47 8.84 -3.15
C LEU A 115 8.23 7.76 -4.19
N ALA A 116 6.98 7.41 -4.46
CA ALA A 116 6.62 6.41 -5.45
C ALA A 116 7.16 6.79 -6.84
N VAL A 117 6.95 8.04 -7.26
CA VAL A 117 7.46 8.55 -8.53
C VAL A 117 8.99 8.63 -8.54
N ALA A 118 9.64 8.93 -7.40
CA ALA A 118 11.10 8.89 -7.29
C ALA A 118 11.66 7.48 -7.50
N VAL A 119 11.01 6.44 -6.93
CA VAL A 119 11.38 5.03 -7.18
C VAL A 119 11.24 4.70 -8.66
N LEU A 120 10.08 4.97 -9.26
CA LEU A 120 9.81 4.65 -10.68
C LEU A 120 10.80 5.38 -11.61
N ARG A 121 11.08 6.66 -11.37
CA ARG A 121 12.08 7.42 -12.14
C ARG A 121 13.50 6.90 -11.91
N GLY A 122 13.82 6.46 -10.69
CA GLY A 122 15.09 5.80 -10.38
C GLY A 122 15.28 4.53 -11.20
N LEU A 123 14.26 3.67 -11.25
CA LEU A 123 14.25 2.44 -12.05
C LEU A 123 14.36 2.73 -13.54
N LYS A 124 13.65 3.75 -14.05
CA LYS A 124 13.75 4.17 -15.45
C LYS A 124 15.15 4.64 -15.80
N LYS A 125 15.76 5.47 -14.96
CA LYS A 125 17.14 5.96 -15.14
C LYS A 125 18.16 4.81 -15.13
N ALA A 126 17.89 3.76 -14.35
CA ALA A 126 18.70 2.54 -14.34
C ALA A 126 18.43 1.60 -15.53
N GLY A 127 17.49 1.93 -16.43
CA GLY A 127 17.12 1.09 -17.57
C GLY A 127 16.34 -0.17 -17.18
N ARG A 128 15.69 -0.19 -16.00
CA ARG A 128 15.03 -1.36 -15.42
C ARG A 128 13.52 -1.18 -15.20
N LEU A 129 12.93 -0.05 -15.62
CA LEU A 129 11.48 0.16 -15.51
C LEU A 129 10.75 -0.54 -16.67
N ASP A 130 10.67 -1.86 -16.55
CA ASP A 130 10.12 -2.80 -17.53
C ASP A 130 9.52 -4.05 -16.83
N LYS A 131 8.80 -4.86 -17.62
CA LYS A 131 8.05 -6.04 -17.14
C LYS A 131 8.95 -7.22 -16.78
N GLN A 132 10.16 -7.27 -17.35
CA GLN A 132 11.10 -8.37 -17.15
C GLN A 132 11.86 -8.20 -15.83
N SER A 133 12.27 -6.96 -15.54
CA SER A 133 12.92 -6.57 -14.29
C SER A 133 11.96 -6.61 -13.10
N PHE A 134 10.70 -6.18 -13.33
CA PHE A 134 9.66 -6.11 -12.29
C PHE A 134 8.32 -6.69 -12.77
N PRO A 135 8.14 -8.03 -12.75
CA PRO A 135 6.89 -8.70 -13.11
C PRO A 135 5.62 -8.16 -12.44
N SER A 136 5.69 -7.72 -11.19
CA SER A 136 4.55 -7.16 -10.45
C SER A 136 4.26 -5.68 -10.75
N LEU A 137 5.01 -5.03 -11.64
CA LEU A 137 4.89 -3.59 -11.90
C LEU A 137 3.49 -3.17 -12.34
N GLY A 138 2.78 -4.06 -13.04
CA GLY A 138 1.38 -3.84 -13.40
C GLY A 138 0.50 -3.68 -12.15
N SER A 139 0.58 -4.61 -11.20
CA SER A 139 -0.19 -4.56 -9.95
C SER A 139 0.18 -3.35 -9.10
N LEU A 140 1.46 -2.97 -9.02
CA LEU A 140 1.87 -1.76 -8.29
C LEU A 140 1.23 -0.50 -8.91
N LEU A 141 1.34 -0.34 -10.23
CA LEU A 141 0.83 0.85 -10.92
C LEU A 141 -0.71 0.94 -10.87
N GLU A 142 -1.40 -0.20 -10.91
CA GLU A 142 -2.84 -0.29 -10.71
C GLU A 142 -3.22 0.10 -9.29
N GLY A 143 -2.55 -0.47 -8.28
CA GLY A 143 -2.76 -0.12 -6.87
C GLY A 143 -2.51 1.36 -6.59
N MET A 144 -1.44 1.94 -7.16
CA MET A 144 -1.19 3.37 -7.08
C MET A 144 -2.35 4.19 -7.68
N ALA A 145 -2.79 3.87 -8.90
CA ALA A 145 -3.88 4.59 -9.54
C ALA A 145 -5.18 4.49 -8.73
N SER A 146 -5.54 3.27 -8.28
CA SER A 146 -6.72 3.00 -7.46
C SER A 146 -6.70 3.76 -6.14
N LEU A 147 -5.60 3.66 -5.38
CA LEU A 147 -5.41 4.41 -4.13
C LEU A 147 -5.57 5.91 -4.35
N GLY A 148 -4.95 6.44 -5.41
CA GLY A 148 -5.06 7.85 -5.74
C GLY A 148 -6.48 8.28 -6.07
N GLU A 149 -7.23 7.47 -6.81
CA GLU A 149 -8.63 7.72 -7.19
C GLU A 149 -9.55 7.72 -5.95
N THR A 150 -9.35 6.77 -5.04
CA THR A 150 -10.05 6.74 -3.75
C THR A 150 -9.81 8.04 -2.97
N LEU A 151 -8.56 8.49 -2.88
CA LEU A 151 -8.19 9.72 -2.18
C LEU A 151 -8.74 10.98 -2.87
N GLU A 152 -8.77 11.02 -4.20
CA GLU A 152 -9.38 12.13 -4.94
C GLU A 152 -10.89 12.21 -4.71
N GLY A 153 -11.57 11.07 -4.55
CA GLY A 153 -12.97 11.00 -4.13
C GLY A 153 -13.25 11.68 -2.79
N SER A 154 -12.25 11.73 -1.90
CA SER A 154 -12.30 12.41 -0.60
C SER A 154 -11.68 13.81 -0.61
N GLY A 155 -11.42 14.38 -1.80
CA GLY A 155 -10.86 15.74 -1.95
C GLY A 155 -9.34 15.83 -1.77
N CYS A 156 -8.62 14.70 -1.74
CA CYS A 156 -7.17 14.64 -1.61
C CYS A 156 -6.51 14.39 -2.98
N LYS A 157 -5.93 15.44 -3.57
CA LYS A 157 -5.36 15.39 -4.93
C LYS A 157 -4.16 14.45 -5.04
N SER A 158 -4.17 13.55 -6.02
CA SER A 158 -3.16 12.49 -6.18
C SER A 158 -2.36 12.68 -7.46
N ALA A 159 -1.38 13.59 -7.42
CA ALA A 159 -0.59 13.99 -8.58
C ALA A 159 0.18 12.86 -9.29
N TYR A 160 0.33 11.70 -8.66
CA TYR A 160 1.02 10.52 -9.19
C TYR A 160 0.14 9.63 -10.08
N ILE A 161 -1.20 9.77 -10.06
CA ILE A 161 -2.11 8.97 -10.92
C ILE A 161 -1.74 9.10 -12.41
N PRO A 162 -1.55 10.30 -12.98
CA PRO A 162 -1.22 10.43 -14.40
C PRO A 162 0.13 9.80 -14.75
N VAL A 163 1.09 9.83 -13.83
CA VAL A 163 2.41 9.20 -14.01
C VAL A 163 2.27 7.68 -14.02
N ALA A 164 1.54 7.11 -13.05
CA ALA A 164 1.31 5.67 -12.96
C ALA A 164 0.61 5.14 -14.23
N ARG A 165 -0.47 5.81 -14.64
CA ARG A 165 -1.19 5.47 -15.87
C ARG A 165 -0.38 5.67 -17.14
N GLY A 166 0.49 6.70 -17.20
CA GLY A 166 1.39 6.93 -18.32
C GLY A 166 2.41 5.81 -18.51
N ILE A 167 3.04 5.38 -17.42
CA ILE A 167 3.95 4.22 -17.40
C ILE A 167 3.19 2.95 -17.80
N ALA A 168 2.01 2.75 -17.21
CA ALA A 168 1.19 1.56 -17.50
C ALA A 168 0.83 1.50 -18.99
N ARG A 169 0.40 2.62 -19.57
CA ARG A 169 0.12 2.69 -21.01
C ARG A 169 1.36 2.38 -21.84
N ARG A 170 2.54 2.92 -21.50
CA ARG A 170 3.77 2.63 -22.23
C ARG A 170 4.10 1.14 -22.23
N LEU A 171 3.95 0.47 -21.09
CA LEU A 171 4.42 -0.91 -20.89
C LEU A 171 3.39 -1.99 -21.26
N PHE A 172 2.11 -1.68 -21.17
CA PHE A 172 1.04 -2.70 -21.22
C PHE A 172 0.02 -2.50 -22.34
N LYS A 173 0.00 -1.36 -23.06
CA LYS A 173 -0.96 -1.13 -24.16
C LYS A 173 -0.93 -2.21 -25.25
N ASP A 174 0.24 -2.81 -25.48
CA ASP A 174 0.48 -3.82 -26.51
C ASP A 174 0.57 -5.24 -25.94
N LYS A 175 -0.04 -5.51 -24.76
CA LYS A 175 -0.08 -6.85 -24.18
C LYS A 175 -0.68 -7.84 -25.17
N SER A 176 0.09 -8.86 -25.50
CA SER A 176 -0.31 -9.93 -26.41
C SER A 176 -1.19 -10.95 -25.71
N LYS A 177 -1.91 -11.78 -26.49
CA LYS A 177 -2.63 -12.94 -25.95
C LYS A 177 -1.72 -13.86 -25.12
N ALA A 178 -0.47 -14.04 -25.55
CA ALA A 178 0.49 -14.87 -24.84
C ALA A 178 0.88 -14.28 -23.48
N ASP A 179 0.96 -12.95 -23.34
CA ASP A 179 1.20 -12.29 -22.04
C ASP A 179 0.05 -12.59 -21.07
N PHE A 180 -1.21 -12.49 -21.52
CA PHE A 180 -2.37 -12.80 -20.69
C PHE A 180 -2.43 -14.28 -20.29
N GLU A 181 -2.14 -15.20 -21.22
CA GLU A 181 -2.10 -16.63 -20.93
C GLU A 181 -0.98 -16.98 -19.93
N LEU A 182 0.14 -16.27 -19.98
CA LEU A 182 1.23 -16.44 -19.01
C LEU A 182 0.83 -15.95 -17.62
N GLU A 183 0.24 -14.76 -17.52
CA GLU A 183 -0.26 -14.21 -16.25
C GLU A 183 -1.34 -15.12 -15.63
N GLN A 184 -2.23 -15.68 -16.45
CA GLN A 184 -3.23 -16.63 -16.00
C GLN A 184 -2.59 -17.91 -15.43
N LYS A 185 -1.55 -18.46 -16.09
CA LYS A 185 -0.81 -19.62 -15.59
C LYS A 185 -0.15 -19.33 -14.24
N TRP A 186 0.37 -18.12 -14.04
CA TRP A 186 0.92 -17.70 -12.75
C TRP A 186 -0.14 -17.74 -11.64
N ARG A 187 -1.31 -17.15 -11.89
CA ARG A 187 -2.44 -17.13 -10.94
C ARG A 187 -2.93 -18.55 -10.62
N GLU A 188 -3.03 -19.41 -11.63
CA GLU A 188 -3.43 -20.81 -11.44
C GLU A 188 -2.43 -21.62 -10.62
N GLU A 189 -1.12 -21.45 -10.86
CA GLU A 189 -0.10 -22.10 -10.05
C GLU A 189 -0.17 -21.63 -8.60
N TRP A 190 -0.25 -20.31 -8.38
CA TRP A 190 -0.37 -19.73 -7.05
C TRP A 190 -1.61 -20.27 -6.32
N PHE A 191 -2.79 -20.23 -6.95
CA PHE A 191 -4.04 -20.70 -6.36
C PHE A 191 -4.01 -22.20 -6.02
N LYS A 192 -3.36 -23.02 -6.85
CA LYS A 192 -3.14 -24.45 -6.57
C LYS A 192 -2.31 -24.64 -5.29
N ASN A 193 -1.33 -23.77 -5.05
CA ASN A 193 -0.38 -23.84 -3.93
C ASN A 193 -0.88 -23.23 -2.62
N ILE A 194 -2.05 -22.56 -2.59
CA ILE A 194 -2.69 -22.14 -1.34
C ILE A 194 -3.00 -23.38 -0.48
N LYS A 195 -2.42 -23.43 0.72
CA LYS A 195 -2.53 -24.56 1.65
C LYS A 195 -3.75 -24.46 2.56
N ASP A 196 -4.09 -23.24 2.99
CA ASP A 196 -5.25 -22.99 3.82
C ASP A 196 -6.53 -23.15 2.99
N LYS A 197 -7.43 -24.03 3.45
CA LYS A 197 -8.65 -24.36 2.70
C LYS A 197 -9.67 -23.22 2.73
N GLU A 198 -9.75 -22.48 3.83
CA GLU A 198 -10.68 -21.36 3.95
C GLU A 198 -10.18 -20.16 3.16
N GLU A 199 -8.88 -19.86 3.19
CA GLU A 199 -8.26 -18.87 2.29
C GLU A 199 -8.53 -19.22 0.83
N LYS A 200 -8.31 -20.48 0.45
CA LYS A 200 -8.55 -20.95 -0.93
C LYS A 200 -10.01 -20.82 -1.34
N LYS A 201 -10.95 -21.16 -0.44
CA LYS A 201 -12.39 -21.01 -0.67
C LYS A 201 -12.78 -19.54 -0.80
N PHE A 202 -12.21 -18.66 0.03
CA PHE A 202 -12.41 -17.22 -0.03
C PHE A 202 -11.91 -16.63 -1.36
N MET A 203 -10.78 -17.11 -1.87
CA MET A 203 -10.18 -16.61 -3.12
C MET A 203 -10.81 -17.21 -4.40
N ALA A 204 -11.54 -18.33 -4.31
CA ALA A 204 -12.10 -19.02 -5.47
C ALA A 204 -13.06 -18.15 -6.34
N PRO A 205 -13.99 -17.37 -5.76
CA PRO A 205 -14.86 -16.50 -6.55
C PRO A 205 -14.08 -15.43 -7.34
N ALA A 206 -13.03 -14.86 -6.75
CA ALA A 206 -12.18 -13.87 -7.42
C ALA A 206 -11.40 -14.51 -8.59
N MET A 207 -10.87 -15.73 -8.41
CA MET A 207 -10.24 -16.49 -9.50
C MET A 207 -11.21 -16.75 -10.66
N GLU A 208 -12.46 -17.12 -10.37
CA GLU A 208 -13.48 -17.31 -11.42
C GLU A 208 -13.84 -16.03 -12.15
N SER A 209 -13.92 -14.91 -11.43
CA SER A 209 -14.20 -13.59 -12.00
C SER A 209 -13.12 -13.19 -13.00
N ILE A 210 -11.85 -13.34 -12.63
CA ILE A 210 -10.71 -13.01 -13.50
C ILE A 210 -10.68 -13.89 -14.74
N ALA A 211 -10.96 -15.19 -14.61
CA ALA A 211 -11.00 -16.11 -15.75
C ALA A 211 -12.12 -15.76 -16.76
N LYS A 212 -13.19 -15.10 -16.30
CA LYS A 212 -14.33 -14.65 -17.13
C LYS A 212 -14.16 -13.21 -17.65
N ASP A 213 -13.16 -12.47 -17.15
CA ASP A 213 -12.97 -11.06 -17.46
C ASP A 213 -12.49 -10.86 -18.91
N LYS A 214 -13.40 -10.38 -19.76
CA LYS A 214 -13.13 -10.06 -21.17
C LYS A 214 -12.69 -8.61 -21.38
N LYS A 215 -12.51 -7.81 -20.32
CA LYS A 215 -12.41 -6.33 -20.33
C LYS A 215 -11.79 -5.76 -21.61
N GLU A 216 -12.66 -5.16 -22.41
CA GLU A 216 -12.32 -4.29 -23.54
C GLU A 216 -11.79 -2.92 -23.02
N ASP A 217 -12.18 -2.52 -21.80
CA ASP A 217 -11.67 -1.32 -21.12
C ASP A 217 -10.61 -1.69 -20.07
N ARG A 218 -9.36 -1.78 -20.51
CA ARG A 218 -8.21 -2.11 -19.65
C ARG A 218 -7.74 -0.88 -18.89
N TRP A 219 -7.52 -0.99 -17.58
CA TRP A 219 -7.15 0.14 -16.72
C TRP A 219 -5.92 0.92 -17.21
N TYR A 220 -4.93 0.21 -17.78
CA TYR A 220 -3.70 0.81 -18.31
C TYR A 220 -3.90 1.60 -19.61
N MET A 221 -5.09 1.54 -20.23
CA MET A 221 -5.46 2.36 -21.39
C MET A 221 -5.97 3.75 -21.00
N LYS A 222 -6.22 4.01 -19.72
CA LYS A 222 -6.76 5.29 -19.21
C LYS A 222 -5.71 6.40 -19.06
N GLY A 223 -4.45 6.12 -19.39
CA GLY A 223 -3.33 7.06 -19.29
C GLY A 223 -2.95 7.75 -20.60
N ASP A 224 -2.03 8.70 -20.50
CA ASP A 224 -1.26 9.27 -21.62
C ASP A 224 0.23 9.06 -21.32
N VAL A 225 0.97 8.53 -22.30
CA VAL A 225 2.42 8.28 -22.18
C VAL A 225 3.19 9.58 -21.93
N ALA A 226 2.69 10.72 -22.43
CA ALA A 226 3.30 12.02 -22.18
C ALA A 226 3.37 12.38 -20.68
N ASN A 227 2.49 11.79 -19.84
CA ASN A 227 2.45 12.07 -18.41
C ASN A 227 3.53 11.37 -17.60
N GLU A 228 4.18 10.32 -18.13
CA GLU A 228 5.24 9.60 -17.42
C GLU A 228 6.40 10.53 -16.99
N ASP A 229 6.79 11.44 -17.88
CA ASP A 229 7.89 12.39 -17.66
C ASP A 229 7.41 13.79 -17.26
N ALA A 230 6.10 13.95 -16.98
CA ALA A 230 5.53 15.23 -16.62
C ALA A 230 6.19 15.79 -15.35
N ARG A 231 6.64 17.04 -15.43
CA ARG A 231 7.17 17.77 -14.29
C ARG A 231 6.00 18.32 -13.48
N ASN A 232 5.92 17.91 -12.22
CA ASN A 232 4.93 18.40 -11.27
C ASN A 232 5.66 18.70 -9.96
N SER A 233 5.51 19.91 -9.43
CA SER A 233 6.15 20.32 -8.18
C SER A 233 5.69 19.46 -6.99
N SER A 234 4.44 18.97 -6.99
CA SER A 234 3.92 18.03 -6.00
C SER A 234 4.55 16.63 -6.08
N LEU A 235 5.37 16.36 -7.09
CA LEU A 235 6.17 15.12 -7.23
C LEU A 235 7.67 15.37 -7.08
N SER A 236 8.07 16.57 -6.66
CA SER A 236 9.47 16.90 -6.39
C SER A 236 9.83 16.47 -4.97
N LEU A 237 10.53 15.33 -4.85
CA LEU A 237 10.77 14.67 -3.56
C LEU A 237 11.40 15.59 -2.51
N GLY A 238 12.44 16.37 -2.85
CA GLY A 238 13.14 17.22 -1.88
C GLY A 238 12.21 18.23 -1.18
N PRO A 239 11.55 19.14 -1.93
CA PRO A 239 10.58 20.07 -1.38
C PRO A 239 9.41 19.38 -0.65
N VAL A 240 8.82 18.33 -1.25
CA VAL A 240 7.66 17.63 -0.66
C VAL A 240 8.04 16.94 0.65
N TYR A 241 9.19 16.29 0.72
CA TYR A 241 9.64 15.62 1.93
C TYR A 241 10.00 16.63 3.03
N LYS A 242 10.53 17.80 2.67
CA LYS A 242 10.75 18.89 3.63
C LYS A 242 9.44 19.39 4.22
N GLU A 243 8.44 19.66 3.38
CA GLU A 243 7.09 20.04 3.80
C GLU A 243 6.49 18.99 4.75
N TYR A 244 6.57 17.71 4.38
CA TYR A 244 6.11 16.61 5.21
C TYR A 244 6.80 16.58 6.58
N LYS A 245 8.13 16.69 6.64
CA LYS A 245 8.87 16.72 7.91
C LYS A 245 8.57 17.95 8.77
N THR A 246 8.32 19.10 8.15
CA THR A 246 7.88 20.31 8.86
C THR A 246 6.48 20.14 9.41
N PHE A 247 5.54 19.57 8.65
CA PHE A 247 4.21 19.29 9.18
C PHE A 247 4.27 18.36 10.40
N LEU A 248 5.01 17.25 10.29
CA LEU A 248 5.15 16.28 11.38
C LEU A 248 5.92 16.78 12.60
N SER A 249 6.61 17.93 12.55
CA SER A 249 7.21 18.48 13.77
C SER A 249 6.18 19.02 14.75
N ASP A 250 4.98 19.32 14.24
CA ASP A 250 3.91 19.99 14.97
C ASP A 250 2.80 19.00 15.37
N VAL A 251 2.85 17.76 14.86
CA VAL A 251 1.91 16.67 15.18
C VAL A 251 2.36 15.92 16.44
N PRO A 252 1.43 15.57 17.36
CA PRO A 252 1.73 14.72 18.52
C PRO A 252 2.32 13.36 18.11
N LYS A 253 3.40 12.94 18.77
CA LYS A 253 4.08 11.65 18.49
C LYS A 253 3.47 10.45 19.22
N TYR A 254 2.67 10.72 20.24
CA TYR A 254 2.08 9.73 21.13
C TYR A 254 0.57 9.91 21.14
N PRO A 255 -0.19 8.86 21.46
CA PRO A 255 -1.63 8.98 21.55
C PRO A 255 -2.03 9.97 22.64
N MET A 256 -3.20 10.58 22.48
CA MET A 256 -3.76 11.47 23.51
C MET A 256 -4.09 10.72 24.80
N LYS A 257 -4.40 9.42 24.68
CA LYS A 257 -4.73 8.52 25.78
C LYS A 257 -3.93 7.22 25.63
N GLY A 258 -3.37 6.75 26.74
CA GLY A 258 -2.57 5.53 26.80
C GLY A 258 -1.07 5.74 26.63
N PRO A 259 -0.25 4.71 26.93
CA PRO A 259 1.20 4.82 26.95
C PRO A 259 1.86 4.82 25.56
N SER A 260 1.23 4.22 24.55
CA SER A 260 1.78 4.04 23.20
C SER A 260 0.68 3.73 22.18
N TRP A 261 0.99 3.82 20.88
CA TRP A 261 0.06 3.40 19.83
C TRP A 261 -0.21 1.88 19.85
N ASP A 262 0.80 1.08 20.22
CA ASP A 262 0.71 -0.38 20.20
C ASP A 262 0.07 -0.91 21.49
N ILE A 263 -1.23 -1.18 21.42
CA ILE A 263 -2.03 -1.70 22.55
C ILE A 263 -1.54 -3.10 22.95
N ALA A 264 -0.95 -3.88 22.05
CA ALA A 264 -0.40 -5.19 22.39
C ALA A 264 0.66 -5.11 23.51
N ASP A 265 1.40 -4.00 23.57
CA ASP A 265 2.44 -3.75 24.57
C ASP A 265 1.92 -3.22 25.91
N TRP A 266 0.63 -2.85 25.99
CA TRP A 266 0.06 -2.28 27.21
C TRP A 266 -0.12 -3.35 28.29
N THR A 267 0.12 -2.96 29.54
CA THR A 267 -0.15 -3.79 30.71
C THR A 267 -1.66 -4.02 30.89
N PRO A 268 -2.08 -5.09 31.59
CA PRO A 268 -3.49 -5.31 31.91
C PRO A 268 -4.13 -4.14 32.68
N ALA A 269 -3.35 -3.45 33.52
CA ALA A 269 -3.84 -2.30 34.28
C ALA A 269 -4.13 -1.09 33.37
N GLU A 270 -3.26 -0.85 32.38
CA GLU A 270 -3.46 0.21 31.38
C GLU A 270 -4.66 -0.10 30.49
N LYS A 271 -4.83 -1.35 30.03
CA LYS A 271 -5.98 -1.76 29.22
C LYS A 271 -7.31 -1.63 29.96
N LYS A 272 -7.33 -2.00 31.25
CA LYS A 272 -8.54 -1.99 32.08
C LYS A 272 -9.19 -0.61 32.19
N ALA A 273 -8.41 0.48 32.09
CA ALA A 273 -8.96 1.84 32.14
C ALA A 273 -9.83 2.18 30.90
N PHE A 274 -9.71 1.41 29.82
CA PHE A 274 -10.37 1.65 28.54
C PHE A 274 -11.26 0.47 28.10
N SER A 275 -11.41 -0.56 28.95
CA SER A 275 -12.30 -1.67 28.65
C SER A 275 -13.75 -1.27 28.87
N PHE A 276 -14.67 -1.86 28.10
CA PHE A 276 -16.11 -1.57 28.24
C PHE A 276 -16.64 -1.84 29.65
N ASP A 277 -16.11 -2.86 30.33
CA ASP A 277 -16.44 -3.15 31.74
C ASP A 277 -15.96 -2.05 32.71
N GLY A 278 -14.85 -1.37 32.38
CA GLY A 278 -14.24 -0.32 33.18
C GLY A 278 -14.93 1.04 33.04
N MET A 279 -15.68 1.26 31.96
CA MET A 279 -16.41 2.52 31.69
C MET A 279 -17.70 2.69 32.49
N THR A 280 -18.05 1.72 33.36
CA THR A 280 -19.27 1.77 34.20
C THR A 280 -19.20 2.75 35.38
N ASN A 281 -18.12 3.53 35.54
CA ASN A 281 -17.91 4.37 36.73
C ASN A 281 -17.41 5.80 36.48
N SER A 282 -17.49 6.33 35.26
CA SER A 282 -17.25 7.77 35.05
C SER A 282 -18.34 8.35 34.15
N ASP A 283 -19.42 8.78 34.79
CA ASP A 283 -20.18 9.95 34.34
C ASP A 283 -19.18 11.10 34.16
N ASP A 284 -18.89 11.47 32.93
CA ASP A 284 -18.56 12.84 32.53
C ASP A 284 -18.65 12.92 31.00
N TYR A 285 -19.81 13.41 30.55
CA TYR A 285 -20.12 13.83 29.18
C TYR A 285 -19.43 15.17 28.85
#